data_AF-A0A5E4A0E9-F1
#
_entry.id   AF-A0A5E4A0E9-F1
#
_cell.length_a   1.000
_cell.length_b   1.000
_cell.length_c   1.000
_cell.angle_alpha   90.00
_cell.angle_beta   90.00
_cell.angle_gamma   90.00
#
_symmetry.space_group_name_H-M   'P 1'
#
loop_
_entity.id
_entity.type
_entity.pdbx_description
1 polymer ?
#
loop_
_entity_poly.entity_id
_entity_poly.type
_entity_poly.pdbx_seq_one_letter_code
_entity_poly.pdbx_strand_id
1 'polypeptide(L)'
;MAKVVRDFLWAQQVQAPVQLYSDWLSVGHVDEFLNFVPTSDQKGFRLLLASPSACLRLFQEKRDEGHGEAAQFEGLKDQAKRSINDMLADKRLRSDSLYVQRCIDWNREVLKRELGLAEADIVDIPQLFSLQGTRAEAFFPDMVNMVVLGQHLGIPKPYGPLINGRCCLEEEVRALLEPLGLHCVFVDDFLSYHKLLGEVHCGTNVRREPFPFKWWHMVP
;
A
#
# COMPACT_ATOMS: atom_id res chain seq x y z
N MET A 1 3.03 20.21 -1.92
CA MET A 1 4.45 20.43 -2.32
C MET A 1 4.71 21.91 -2.59
N ALA A 2 5.84 22.46 -2.12
CA ALA A 2 6.21 23.85 -2.36
C ALA A 2 6.58 24.09 -3.84
N LYS A 3 6.17 25.25 -4.40
CA LYS A 3 6.44 25.63 -5.80
C LYS A 3 7.93 25.54 -6.15
N VAL A 4 8.81 26.01 -5.28
CA VAL A 4 10.27 25.99 -5.51
C VAL A 4 10.81 24.57 -5.71
N VAL A 5 10.31 23.59 -4.95
CA VAL A 5 10.72 22.19 -5.09
C VAL A 5 10.17 21.60 -6.38
N ARG A 6 8.90 21.87 -6.70
CA ARG A 6 8.29 21.43 -7.96
C ARG A 6 9.06 21.97 -9.16
N ASP A 7 9.33 23.27 -9.19
CA ASP A 7 10.04 23.91 -10.31
C ASP A 7 11.47 23.35 -10.43
N PHE A 8 12.14 23.11 -9.30
CA PHE A 8 13.45 22.44 -9.28
C PHE A 8 13.41 21.04 -9.88
N LEU A 9 12.43 20.19 -9.51
CA LEU A 9 12.28 18.84 -10.05
C LEU A 9 12.02 18.86 -11.56
N TRP A 10 11.13 19.74 -12.03
CA TRP A 10 10.84 19.92 -13.45
C TRP A 10 12.06 20.41 -14.24
N ALA A 11 12.89 21.27 -13.65
CA ALA A 11 14.11 21.76 -14.27
C ALA A 11 15.17 20.67 -14.50
N GLN A 12 15.06 19.49 -13.87
CA GLN A 12 16.01 18.40 -14.07
C GLN A 12 15.81 17.65 -15.39
N GLN A 13 14.62 17.73 -16.00
CA GLN A 13 14.23 17.16 -17.31
C GLN A 13 14.26 15.63 -17.42
N VAL A 14 15.31 14.95 -16.94
CA VAL A 14 15.62 13.54 -17.18
C VAL A 14 14.71 12.54 -16.45
N GLN A 15 13.83 13.02 -15.58
CA GLN A 15 12.78 12.25 -14.91
C GLN A 15 11.52 13.12 -14.83
N ALA A 16 10.90 13.38 -15.98
CA ALA A 16 9.73 14.25 -16.13
C ALA A 16 8.67 13.97 -15.04
N PRO A 17 8.45 14.87 -14.06
CA PRO A 17 7.61 14.56 -12.91
C PRO A 17 6.13 14.39 -13.28
N VAL A 18 5.50 13.34 -12.74
CA VAL A 18 4.05 13.11 -12.83
C VAL A 18 3.38 13.57 -11.54
N GLN A 19 2.30 14.34 -11.64
CA GLN A 19 1.51 14.75 -10.48
C GLN A 19 0.41 13.73 -10.19
N LEU A 20 0.36 13.28 -8.94
CA LEU A 20 -0.65 12.35 -8.43
C LEU A 20 -1.56 13.03 -7.43
N TYR A 21 -2.74 12.44 -7.21
CA TYR A 21 -3.72 12.92 -6.25
C TYR A 21 -3.55 12.20 -4.92
N SER A 22 -2.84 12.83 -3.98
CA SER A 22 -2.68 12.34 -2.60
C SER A 22 -3.44 13.17 -1.56
N ASP A 23 -4.06 14.28 -1.95
CA ASP A 23 -4.73 15.23 -1.04
C ASP A 23 -6.05 14.70 -0.44
N TRP A 24 -6.34 13.42 -0.60
CA TRP A 24 -7.43 12.72 0.10
C TRP A 24 -6.94 12.04 1.40
N LEU A 25 -5.62 11.87 1.56
CA LEU A 25 -5.01 11.32 2.78
C LEU A 25 -4.75 12.43 3.81
N SER A 26 -4.77 12.06 5.10
CA SER A 26 -4.49 12.98 6.22
C SER A 26 -3.05 13.50 6.17
N VAL A 27 -2.08 12.63 5.91
CA VAL A 27 -0.68 13.04 5.72
C VAL A 27 -0.46 13.58 4.31
N GLY A 28 -1.03 12.92 3.30
CA GLY A 28 -1.10 13.45 1.94
C GLY A 28 0.09 13.07 1.08
N HIS A 29 0.73 11.93 1.37
CA HIS A 29 1.88 11.42 0.65
C HIS A 29 1.52 10.28 -0.31
N VAL A 30 2.35 10.07 -1.33
CA VAL A 30 2.09 9.04 -2.36
C VAL A 30 2.48 7.64 -1.91
N ASP A 31 3.44 7.53 -1.00
CA ASP A 31 3.92 6.26 -0.43
C ASP A 31 2.90 5.58 0.50
N GLU A 32 1.82 6.28 0.87
CA GLU A 32 0.66 5.73 1.58
C GLU A 32 -0.27 4.92 0.66
N PHE A 33 -0.12 5.00 -0.67
CA PHE A 33 -1.00 4.23 -1.56
C PHE A 33 -0.29 3.56 -2.73
N LEU A 34 1.00 3.83 -2.96
CA LEU A 34 1.78 3.20 -4.02
C LEU A 34 3.20 2.85 -3.58
N ASN A 35 3.73 1.76 -4.15
CA ASN A 35 5.14 1.38 -4.04
C ASN A 35 5.57 0.59 -5.29
N PHE A 36 6.86 0.38 -5.50
CA PHE A 36 7.38 -0.43 -6.61
C PHE A 36 8.29 -1.53 -6.08
N VAL A 37 8.10 -2.74 -6.60
CA VAL A 37 8.95 -3.90 -6.28
C VAL A 37 9.57 -4.49 -7.55
N PRO A 38 10.80 -5.04 -7.48
CA PRO A 38 11.41 -5.66 -8.63
C PRO A 38 10.74 -6.99 -8.97
N THR A 39 10.83 -7.41 -10.22
CA THR A 39 10.54 -8.78 -10.65
C THR A 39 11.49 -9.17 -11.77
N SER A 40 11.45 -10.44 -12.17
CA SER A 40 12.35 -11.00 -13.19
C SER A 40 11.79 -10.94 -14.62
N ASP A 41 10.64 -10.31 -14.82
CA ASP A 41 9.97 -10.26 -16.12
C ASP A 41 10.43 -9.08 -17.01
N GLN A 42 9.79 -8.90 -18.16
CA GLN A 42 10.26 -7.98 -19.21
C GLN A 42 10.35 -6.51 -18.75
N LYS A 43 9.40 -6.02 -17.94
CA LYS A 43 9.45 -4.65 -17.40
C LYS A 43 10.29 -4.58 -16.13
N GLY A 44 10.49 -5.70 -15.45
CA GLY A 44 11.39 -5.82 -14.30
C GLY A 44 10.83 -5.25 -12.99
N PHE A 45 9.55 -4.85 -12.97
CA PHE A 45 8.89 -4.34 -11.76
C PHE A 45 7.38 -4.64 -11.73
N ARG A 46 6.80 -4.49 -10.53
CA ARG A 46 5.36 -4.33 -10.31
C ARG A 46 5.10 -3.03 -9.57
N LEU A 47 4.05 -2.32 -9.99
CA LEU A 47 3.44 -1.26 -9.20
C LEU A 47 2.52 -1.93 -8.17
N LEU A 48 2.77 -1.64 -6.89
CA LEU A 48 1.87 -2.02 -5.80
C LEU A 48 0.93 -0.85 -5.53
N LEU A 49 -0.37 -1.12 -5.42
CA LEU A 49 -1.35 -0.14 -4.98
C LEU A 49 -2.11 -0.66 -3.76
N ALA A 50 -2.31 0.19 -2.76
CA ALA A 50 -3.25 -0.12 -1.68
C ALA A 50 -4.66 -0.32 -2.25
N SER A 51 -5.42 -1.29 -1.74
CA SER A 51 -6.73 -1.65 -2.31
C SER A 51 -7.76 -2.04 -1.25
N PRO A 52 -8.66 -1.10 -0.87
CA PRO A 52 -9.81 -1.40 -0.02
C PRO A 52 -10.72 -2.46 -0.62
N SER A 53 -10.93 -2.44 -1.94
CA SER A 53 -11.78 -3.41 -2.61
C SER A 53 -11.20 -4.83 -2.55
N ALA A 54 -9.87 -4.99 -2.67
CA ALA A 54 -9.21 -6.28 -2.48
C ALA A 54 -9.35 -6.77 -1.03
N CYS A 55 -9.16 -5.89 -0.04
CA CYS A 55 -9.29 -6.28 1.37
C CYS A 55 -10.72 -6.70 1.75
N LEU A 56 -11.74 -5.94 1.31
CA LEU A 56 -13.14 -6.28 1.55
C LEU A 56 -13.51 -7.61 0.88
N ARG A 57 -12.96 -7.90 -0.31
CA ARG A 57 -13.16 -9.16 -1.00
C ARG A 57 -12.51 -10.33 -0.26
N LEU A 58 -11.26 -10.19 0.18
CA LEU A 58 -10.59 -11.19 1.00
C LEU A 58 -11.39 -11.49 2.28
N PHE A 59 -11.85 -10.45 2.99
CA PHE A 59 -12.67 -10.64 4.19
C PHE A 59 -14.01 -11.30 3.88
N GLN A 60 -14.63 -10.96 2.74
CA GLN A 60 -15.85 -11.59 2.26
C GLN A 60 -15.64 -13.10 2.00
N GLU A 61 -14.56 -13.46 1.31
CA GLU A 61 -14.17 -14.86 1.07
C GLU A 61 -13.93 -15.60 2.38
N LYS A 62 -13.18 -15.01 3.33
CA LYS A 62 -12.92 -15.62 4.63
C LYS A 62 -14.18 -15.79 5.48
N ARG A 63 -15.14 -14.87 5.39
CA ARG A 63 -16.46 -15.07 6.02
C ARG A 63 -17.17 -16.27 5.42
N ASP A 64 -17.18 -16.40 4.10
CA ASP A 64 -17.90 -17.45 3.40
C ASP A 64 -17.25 -18.84 3.60
N GLU A 65 -15.95 -18.88 3.90
CA GLU A 65 -15.21 -20.06 4.39
C GLU A 65 -15.55 -20.42 5.86
N GLY A 66 -16.35 -19.63 6.56
CA GLY A 66 -16.76 -19.86 7.95
C GLY A 66 -15.92 -19.15 9.01
N HIS A 67 -15.02 -18.25 8.61
CA HIS A 67 -14.12 -17.52 9.52
C HIS A 67 -14.60 -16.11 9.89
N GLY A 68 -15.92 -15.83 9.79
CA GLY A 68 -16.47 -14.49 10.03
C GLY A 68 -16.20 -13.90 11.43
N GLU A 69 -15.97 -14.75 12.43
CA GLU A 69 -15.65 -14.32 13.81
C GLU A 69 -14.15 -14.06 14.05
N ALA A 70 -13.27 -14.41 13.10
CA ALA A 70 -11.86 -14.07 13.20
C ALA A 70 -11.69 -12.55 13.26
N ALA A 71 -10.84 -12.05 14.15
CA ALA A 71 -10.82 -10.64 14.52
C ALA A 71 -9.50 -9.95 14.20
N GLN A 72 -9.63 -8.73 13.66
CA GLN A 72 -8.56 -7.77 13.51
C GLN A 72 -8.02 -7.32 14.88
N PHE A 73 -6.72 -7.01 14.94
CA PHE A 73 -6.00 -6.56 16.13
C PHE A 73 -5.95 -7.58 17.27
N GLU A 74 -6.15 -8.85 16.95
CA GLU A 74 -5.95 -9.91 17.93
C GLU A 74 -4.49 -9.95 18.41
N GLY A 75 -4.29 -9.75 19.72
CA GLY A 75 -2.97 -9.71 20.35
C GLY A 75 -2.49 -8.29 20.73
N LEU A 76 -3.16 -7.24 20.27
CA LEU A 76 -2.86 -5.85 20.67
C LEU A 76 -3.68 -5.47 21.90
N LYS A 77 -3.00 -5.16 23.02
CA LYS A 77 -3.66 -4.89 24.32
C LYS A 77 -4.53 -3.64 24.32
N ASP A 78 -4.14 -2.62 23.56
CA ASP A 78 -4.75 -1.29 23.58
C ASP A 78 -5.67 -1.04 22.37
N GLN A 79 -6.09 -2.09 21.67
CA GLN A 79 -7.00 -1.99 20.52
C GLN A 79 -8.23 -2.87 20.70
N ALA A 80 -9.38 -2.30 20.35
CA ALA A 80 -10.62 -3.07 20.31
C ALA A 80 -10.54 -4.08 19.16
N LYS A 81 -10.70 -5.37 19.49
CA LYS A 81 -10.84 -6.42 18.49
C LYS A 81 -12.07 -6.17 17.64
N ARG A 82 -11.97 -6.46 16.35
CA ARG A 82 -13.08 -6.29 15.41
C ARG A 82 -13.19 -7.49 14.47
N SER A 83 -14.31 -8.21 14.51
CA SER A 83 -14.49 -9.40 13.67
C SER A 83 -14.60 -9.04 12.19
N ILE A 84 -14.34 -10.01 11.31
CA ILE A 84 -14.63 -9.89 9.88
C ILE A 84 -16.10 -9.54 9.65
N ASN A 85 -17.02 -10.18 10.36
CA ASN A 85 -18.46 -9.90 10.29
C ASN A 85 -18.77 -8.43 10.63
N ASP A 86 -18.20 -7.90 11.71
CA ASP A 86 -18.41 -6.51 12.12
C ASP A 86 -17.84 -5.51 11.11
N MET A 87 -16.66 -5.81 10.54
CA MET A 87 -16.04 -4.98 9.51
C MET A 87 -16.87 -4.95 8.22
N LEU A 88 -17.36 -6.10 7.77
CA LEU A 88 -18.20 -6.19 6.57
C LEU A 88 -19.60 -5.59 6.78
N ALA A 89 -20.15 -5.66 8.00
CA ALA A 89 -21.44 -5.08 8.33
C ALA A 89 -21.38 -3.54 8.45
N ASP A 90 -20.24 -2.97 8.85
CA ASP A 90 -20.07 -1.54 9.04
C ASP A 90 -20.29 -0.76 7.74
N LYS A 91 -21.37 0.03 7.71
CA LYS A 91 -21.73 0.88 6.57
C LYS A 91 -20.76 2.05 6.40
N ARG A 92 -20.22 2.60 7.49
CA ARG A 92 -19.26 3.71 7.43
C ARG A 92 -17.94 3.22 6.85
N LEU A 93 -17.37 2.16 7.40
CA LEU A 93 -16.12 1.59 6.90
C LEU A 93 -16.21 1.24 5.40
N ARG A 94 -17.34 0.66 4.95
CA ARG A 94 -17.57 0.40 3.53
C ARG A 94 -17.68 1.67 2.69
N SER A 95 -18.39 2.69 3.17
CA SER A 95 -18.50 3.98 2.48
C SER A 95 -17.14 4.66 2.33
N ASP A 96 -16.36 4.68 3.41
CA ASP A 96 -15.00 5.22 3.44
C ASP A 96 -14.10 4.45 2.46
N SER A 97 -14.16 3.12 2.49
CA SER A 97 -13.42 2.24 1.59
C SER A 97 -13.76 2.49 0.11
N LEU A 98 -15.04 2.68 -0.23
CA LEU A 98 -15.47 2.99 -1.59
C LEU A 98 -14.99 4.37 -2.06
N TYR A 99 -14.97 5.35 -1.16
CA TYR A 99 -14.41 6.67 -1.47
C TYR A 99 -12.90 6.58 -1.74
N VAL A 100 -12.16 5.95 -0.83
CA VAL A 100 -10.71 5.78 -0.96
C VAL A 100 -10.35 4.97 -2.21
N GLN A 101 -11.07 3.89 -2.49
CA GLN A 101 -10.85 3.12 -3.72
C GLN A 101 -10.99 4.01 -4.97
N ARG A 102 -12.00 4.90 -5.05
CA ARG A 102 -12.12 5.83 -6.18
C ARG A 102 -10.93 6.79 -6.30
N CYS A 103 -10.38 7.26 -5.17
CA CYS A 103 -9.19 8.11 -5.16
C CYS A 103 -7.96 7.34 -5.69
N ILE A 104 -7.81 6.08 -5.31
CA ILE A 104 -6.73 5.22 -5.79
C ILE A 104 -6.93 4.86 -7.26
N ASP A 105 -8.15 4.54 -7.70
CA ASP A 105 -8.50 4.25 -9.10
C ASP A 105 -8.18 5.43 -10.01
N TRP A 106 -8.45 6.67 -9.57
CA TRP A 106 -8.04 7.86 -10.30
C TRP A 106 -6.52 7.87 -10.55
N ASN A 107 -5.73 7.60 -9.51
CA ASN A 107 -4.27 7.52 -9.62
C ASN A 107 -3.82 6.32 -10.47
N ARG A 108 -4.51 5.17 -10.39
CA ARG A 108 -4.26 4.00 -11.23
C ARG A 108 -4.33 4.38 -12.71
N GLU A 109 -5.36 5.10 -13.12
CA GLU A 109 -5.52 5.53 -14.51
C GLU A 109 -4.51 6.61 -14.93
N VAL A 110 -4.13 7.51 -14.03
CA VAL A 110 -3.02 8.44 -14.27
C VAL A 110 -1.71 7.67 -14.47
N LEU A 111 -1.35 6.76 -13.56
CA LEU A 111 -0.11 5.97 -13.63
C LEU A 111 -0.07 5.09 -14.89
N LYS A 112 -1.18 4.45 -15.25
CA LYS A 112 -1.29 3.66 -16.49
C LYS A 112 -1.01 4.51 -17.73
N ARG A 113 -1.62 5.70 -17.81
CA ARG A 113 -1.42 6.61 -18.94
C ARG A 113 -0.01 7.17 -19.00
N GLU A 114 0.50 7.72 -17.90
CA GLU A 114 1.77 8.45 -17.88
C GLU A 114 3.00 7.52 -17.90
N LEU A 115 2.87 6.28 -17.39
CA LEU A 115 3.97 5.30 -17.32
C LEU A 115 3.81 4.14 -18.31
N GLY A 116 2.74 4.11 -19.11
CA GLY A 116 2.48 3.02 -20.08
C GLY A 116 2.26 1.66 -19.41
N LEU A 117 1.55 1.64 -18.28
CA LEU A 117 1.27 0.40 -17.53
C LEU A 117 0.00 -0.28 -18.05
N ALA A 118 0.04 -1.59 -18.08
CA ALA A 118 -1.11 -2.46 -18.21
C ALA A 118 -1.52 -3.01 -16.83
N GLU A 119 -2.72 -3.59 -16.74
CA GLU A 119 -3.19 -4.22 -15.50
C GLU A 119 -2.24 -5.32 -14.99
N ALA A 120 -1.55 -6.02 -15.89
CA ALA A 120 -0.57 -7.05 -15.53
C ALA A 120 0.68 -6.50 -14.82
N ASP A 121 0.92 -5.19 -14.90
CA ASP A 121 2.04 -4.53 -14.21
C ASP A 121 1.68 -4.10 -12.78
N ILE A 122 0.40 -4.25 -12.38
CA ILE A 122 -0.14 -3.72 -11.14
C ILE A 122 -0.58 -4.88 -10.23
N VAL A 123 -0.21 -4.79 -8.95
CA VAL A 123 -0.65 -5.72 -7.90
C VAL A 123 -1.38 -4.91 -6.83
N ASP A 124 -2.61 -5.33 -6.54
CA ASP A 124 -3.43 -4.71 -5.51
C ASP A 124 -3.13 -5.35 -4.14
N ILE A 125 -2.64 -4.54 -3.20
CA ILE A 125 -2.34 -4.96 -1.83
C ILE A 125 -3.59 -4.72 -0.96
N PRO A 126 -4.14 -5.74 -0.27
CA PRO A 126 -5.35 -5.57 0.53
C PRO A 126 -5.10 -4.61 1.69
N GLN A 127 -5.70 -3.43 1.65
CA GLN A 127 -5.51 -2.37 2.63
C GLN A 127 -6.82 -1.64 2.92
N LEU A 128 -7.17 -1.44 4.20
CA LEU A 128 -8.34 -0.63 4.57
C LEU A 128 -7.94 0.75 5.08
N PHE A 129 -8.86 1.69 4.91
CA PHE A 129 -8.76 3.07 5.39
C PHE A 129 -10.05 3.46 6.09
N SER A 130 -9.97 4.49 6.94
CA SER A 130 -11.12 5.13 7.56
C SER A 130 -11.01 6.65 7.43
N LEU A 131 -12.15 7.34 7.29
CA LEU A 131 -12.16 8.79 7.18
C LEU A 131 -12.22 9.46 8.55
N GLN A 132 -11.25 10.35 8.82
CA GLN A 132 -11.30 11.36 9.87
C GLN A 132 -11.72 12.70 9.24
N GLY A 133 -13.00 13.02 9.36
CA GLY A 133 -13.59 14.15 8.63
C GLY A 133 -13.64 13.85 7.13
N THR A 134 -12.84 14.58 6.33
CA THR A 134 -12.76 14.42 4.87
C THR A 134 -11.46 13.74 4.40
N ARG A 135 -10.59 13.36 5.33
CA ARG A 135 -9.25 12.82 5.04
C ARG A 135 -9.14 11.38 5.51
N ALA A 136 -8.42 10.56 4.75
CA ALA A 136 -8.24 9.14 5.03
C ALA A 136 -6.99 8.86 5.86
N GLU A 137 -7.12 7.91 6.78
CA GLU A 137 -6.04 7.31 7.56
C GLU A 137 -6.11 5.78 7.41
N ALA A 138 -4.96 5.12 7.46
CA ALA A 138 -4.88 3.67 7.39
C ALA A 138 -5.67 3.04 8.56
N PHE A 139 -6.58 2.11 8.27
CA PHE A 139 -7.41 1.46 9.29
C PHE A 139 -6.59 0.45 10.12
N PHE A 140 -5.61 -0.19 9.49
CA PHE A 140 -4.56 -1.02 10.10
C PHE A 140 -3.22 -0.68 9.43
N PRO A 141 -2.06 -1.09 9.98
CA PRO A 141 -0.74 -0.73 9.45
C PRO A 141 -0.63 -0.88 7.93
N ASP A 142 -0.26 0.20 7.25
CA ASP A 142 -0.35 0.31 5.79
C ASP A 142 0.71 -0.52 5.08
N MET A 143 0.30 -1.69 4.57
CA MET A 143 1.24 -2.65 4.00
C MET A 143 1.94 -2.15 2.72
N VAL A 144 1.39 -1.17 1.99
CA VAL A 144 2.08 -0.61 0.81
C VAL A 144 3.23 0.30 1.21
N ASN A 145 3.18 0.89 2.42
CA ASN A 145 4.21 1.75 2.99
C ASN A 145 5.41 0.94 3.54
N MET A 146 5.91 0.02 2.72
CA MET A 146 7.01 -0.91 3.03
C MET A 146 8.37 -0.39 2.55
N VAL A 147 9.44 -0.84 3.20
CA VAL A 147 10.82 -0.64 2.70
C VAL A 147 11.22 -1.76 1.74
N VAL A 148 11.72 -1.40 0.56
CA VAL A 148 12.15 -2.34 -0.49
C VAL A 148 13.68 -2.39 -0.57
N LEU A 149 14.26 -3.56 -0.30
CA LEU A 149 15.71 -3.84 -0.34
C LEU A 149 16.01 -5.00 -1.30
N GLY A 150 15.90 -4.72 -2.60
CA GLY A 150 16.02 -5.75 -3.63
C GLY A 150 14.85 -6.72 -3.53
N GLN A 151 15.14 -8.00 -3.30
CA GLN A 151 14.12 -9.04 -3.11
C GLN A 151 13.57 -9.09 -1.68
N HIS A 152 14.15 -8.38 -0.71
CA HIS A 152 13.68 -8.38 0.68
C HIS A 152 12.76 -7.19 0.95
N LEU A 153 11.57 -7.48 1.48
CA LEU A 153 10.54 -6.48 1.77
C LEU A 153 10.33 -6.39 3.28
N GLY A 154 10.51 -5.20 3.85
CA GLY A 154 10.12 -4.88 5.23
C GLY A 154 8.73 -4.25 5.24
N ILE A 155 7.72 -5.09 5.44
CA ILE A 155 6.30 -4.74 5.32
C ILE A 155 5.71 -4.47 6.71
N PRO A 156 4.95 -3.39 6.92
CA PRO A 156 4.23 -3.15 8.17
C PRO A 156 3.33 -4.33 8.55
N LYS A 157 3.39 -4.78 9.81
CA LYS A 157 2.62 -5.96 10.26
C LYS A 157 1.15 -5.58 10.45
N PRO A 158 0.20 -6.14 9.69
CA PRO A 158 -1.17 -5.62 9.65
C PRO A 158 -2.04 -6.05 10.85
N TYR A 159 -1.59 -7.02 11.65
CA TYR A 159 -2.39 -7.63 12.73
C TYR A 159 -3.79 -8.10 12.26
N GLY A 160 -3.81 -8.73 11.09
CA GLY A 160 -4.96 -9.33 10.42
C GLY A 160 -5.74 -10.34 11.26
N PRO A 161 -6.98 -10.68 10.86
CA PRO A 161 -7.71 -11.81 11.42
C PRO A 161 -6.87 -13.10 11.39
N LEU A 162 -6.76 -13.77 12.54
CA LEU A 162 -6.04 -15.03 12.67
C LEU A 162 -6.93 -16.18 12.22
N ILE A 163 -6.54 -16.87 11.16
CA ILE A 163 -7.19 -18.06 10.63
C ILE A 163 -6.18 -19.21 10.68
N ASN A 164 -6.50 -20.27 11.43
CA ASN A 164 -5.60 -21.39 11.68
C ASN A 164 -4.20 -20.97 12.18
N GLY A 165 -4.17 -19.96 13.07
CA GLY A 165 -2.94 -19.44 13.67
C GLY A 165 -2.12 -18.50 12.78
N ARG A 166 -2.59 -18.14 11.58
CA ARG A 166 -1.90 -17.24 10.65
C ARG A 166 -2.77 -16.04 10.29
N CYS A 167 -2.12 -14.89 10.12
CA CYS A 167 -2.76 -13.66 9.69
C CYS A 167 -3.14 -13.77 8.21
N CYS A 168 -4.44 -13.69 7.88
CA CYS A 168 -4.89 -13.86 6.50
C CYS A 168 -4.39 -12.75 5.55
N LEU A 169 -4.17 -11.54 6.05
CA LEU A 169 -3.58 -10.44 5.27
C LEU A 169 -2.11 -10.70 4.93
N GLU A 170 -1.33 -11.22 5.89
CA GLU A 170 0.07 -11.59 5.62
C GLU A 170 0.16 -12.71 4.59
N GLU A 171 -0.70 -13.73 4.71
CA GLU A 171 -0.76 -14.84 3.75
C GLU A 171 -1.16 -14.37 2.35
N GLU A 172 -2.12 -13.46 2.24
CA GLU A 172 -2.52 -12.89 0.94
C GLU A 172 -1.37 -12.10 0.30
N VAL A 173 -0.67 -11.25 1.08
CA VAL A 173 0.47 -10.50 0.56
C VAL A 173 1.62 -11.44 0.14
N ARG A 174 1.88 -12.51 0.90
CA ARG A 174 2.85 -13.55 0.48
C ARG A 174 2.41 -14.20 -0.83
N ALA A 175 1.15 -14.60 -0.95
CA ALA A 175 0.61 -15.23 -2.16
C ALA A 175 0.74 -14.35 -3.41
N LEU A 176 0.63 -13.02 -3.24
CA LEU A 176 0.80 -12.05 -4.32
C LEU A 176 2.27 -11.79 -4.69
N LEU A 177 3.17 -11.75 -3.70
CA LEU A 177 4.53 -11.23 -3.89
C LEU A 177 5.61 -12.31 -3.95
N GLU A 178 5.49 -13.42 -3.22
CA GLU A 178 6.48 -14.50 -3.23
C GLU A 178 6.64 -15.17 -4.61
N PRO A 179 5.59 -15.33 -5.44
CA PRO A 179 5.74 -15.82 -6.82
C PRO A 179 6.61 -14.93 -7.71
N LEU A 180 6.84 -13.66 -7.33
CA LEU A 180 7.73 -12.73 -8.03
C LEU A 180 9.19 -12.88 -7.57
N GLY A 181 9.48 -13.80 -6.64
CA GLY A 181 10.80 -13.98 -6.03
C GLY A 181 11.10 -13.00 -4.89
N LEU A 182 10.05 -12.46 -4.25
CA LEU A 182 10.18 -11.51 -3.14
C LEU A 182 10.03 -12.22 -1.79
N HIS A 183 10.77 -11.75 -0.80
CA HIS A 183 10.74 -12.25 0.58
C HIS A 183 10.03 -11.25 1.49
N CYS A 184 8.84 -11.61 1.95
CA CYS A 184 7.99 -10.78 2.79
C CYS A 184 8.35 -10.94 4.28
N VAL A 185 8.92 -9.89 4.88
CA VAL A 185 9.18 -9.80 6.33
C VAL A 185 8.22 -8.78 6.93
N PHE A 186 7.36 -9.23 7.86
CA PHE A 186 6.40 -8.36 8.52
C PHE A 186 6.97 -7.79 9.82
N VAL A 187 7.08 -6.46 9.88
CA VAL A 187 7.73 -5.71 10.96
C VAL A 187 6.66 -5.08 11.84
N ASP A 188 6.78 -5.29 13.15
CA ASP A 188 5.91 -4.61 14.12
C ASP A 188 6.35 -3.14 14.29
N ASP A 189 5.53 -2.24 13.79
CA ASP A 189 5.68 -0.79 13.90
C ASP A 189 4.45 -0.12 14.53
N PHE A 190 3.56 -0.91 15.14
CA PHE A 190 2.21 -0.46 15.51
C PHE A 190 2.22 0.73 16.48
N LEU A 191 2.96 0.61 17.59
CA LEU A 191 2.99 1.66 18.61
C LEU A 191 3.96 2.80 18.25
N SER A 192 5.06 2.48 17.59
CA SER A 192 6.16 3.41 17.32
C SER A 192 5.94 4.27 16.07
N TYR A 193 5.19 3.79 15.08
CA TYR A 193 4.95 4.48 13.82
C TYR A 193 3.47 4.55 13.46
N HIS A 194 2.75 3.41 13.37
CA HIS A 194 1.36 3.40 12.88
C HIS A 194 0.45 4.34 13.67
N LYS A 195 0.57 4.33 15.00
CA LYS A 195 -0.17 5.26 15.89
C LYS A 195 0.16 6.74 15.71
N LEU A 196 1.23 7.06 14.99
CA LEU A 196 1.66 8.40 14.62
C LEU A 196 1.40 8.72 13.14
N LEU A 197 0.53 7.95 12.46
CA LEU A 197 0.14 8.13 11.05
C LEU A 197 1.28 7.89 10.04
N GLY A 198 2.14 6.90 10.28
CA GLY A 198 3.14 6.46 9.30
C GLY A 198 3.59 5.04 9.57
N GLU A 199 4.31 4.43 8.64
CA GLU A 199 4.75 3.03 8.78
C GLU A 199 6.26 2.89 8.50
N VAL A 200 6.73 1.66 8.28
CA VAL A 200 8.13 1.30 7.98
C VAL A 200 8.78 2.22 6.94
N HIS A 201 8.14 2.50 5.79
CA HIS A 201 8.73 3.39 4.77
C HIS A 201 8.85 4.83 5.28
N CYS A 202 7.81 5.38 5.90
CA CYS A 202 7.83 6.70 6.53
C CYS A 202 8.94 6.85 7.58
N GLY A 203 9.26 5.76 8.29
CA GLY A 203 10.30 5.72 9.32
C GLY A 203 11.73 5.51 8.80
N THR A 204 11.92 5.27 7.51
CA THR A 204 13.21 4.87 6.94
C THR A 204 13.56 5.67 5.68
N ASN A 205 14.80 5.51 5.21
CA ASN A 205 15.24 6.03 3.92
C ASN A 205 16.37 5.14 3.37
N VAL A 206 16.51 5.05 2.05
CA VAL A 206 17.46 4.14 1.40
C VAL A 206 18.24 4.84 0.30
N ARG A 207 19.57 4.80 0.42
CA ARG A 207 20.47 5.15 -0.69
C ARG A 207 20.60 3.94 -1.62
N ARG A 208 20.39 4.16 -2.91
CA ARG A 208 20.43 3.11 -3.95
C ARG A 208 21.58 3.31 -4.91
N GLU A 209 21.92 2.27 -5.65
CA GLU A 209 22.87 2.35 -6.75
C GLU A 209 22.32 3.28 -7.85
N PRO A 210 23.12 4.18 -8.43
CA PRO A 210 22.71 4.98 -9.58
C PRO A 210 22.39 4.12 -10.79
N PHE A 211 21.51 4.60 -11.67
CA PHE A 211 21.22 3.90 -12.92
C PHE A 211 22.50 3.70 -13.75
N PRO A 212 22.69 2.51 -14.37
CA PRO A 212 23.80 2.29 -15.28
C PRO A 212 23.69 3.13 -16.56
N PHE A 213 22.46 3.47 -16.97
CA PHE A 213 22.18 4.37 -18.08
C PHE A 213 22.68 5.79 -17.79
N LYS A 214 23.30 6.42 -18.79
CA LYS A 214 23.87 7.76 -18.65
C LYS A 214 22.84 8.80 -19.06
N TRP A 215 22.49 9.70 -18.14
CA TRP A 215 21.38 10.65 -18.32
C TRP A 215 21.52 11.54 -19.56
N TRP A 216 22.74 11.90 -19.97
CA TRP A 216 23.00 12.71 -21.17
C TRP A 216 22.79 11.97 -22.49
N HIS A 217 22.47 10.66 -22.46
CA HIS A 217 22.04 9.90 -23.64
C HIS A 217 20.51 9.87 -23.80
N MET A 218 19.75 10.37 -22.82
CA MET A 218 18.31 10.56 -22.96
C MET A 218 18.04 11.73 -23.90
N VAL A 219 16.94 11.65 -24.65
CA VAL A 219 16.34 12.79 -25.35
C VAL A 219 15.05 13.13 -24.59
N PRO A 220 15.08 14.11 -23.67
CA PRO A 220 13.94 14.45 -22.83
C PRO A 220 12.74 15.03 -23.59
#